data_AF-A0A3M7ITI6-F1
#
_entry.id   AF-A0A3M7ITI6-F1
#
_cell.length_a   1.000
_cell.length_b   1.000
_cell.length_c   1.000
_cell.angle_alpha   90.00
_cell.angle_beta   90.00
_cell.angle_gamma   90.00
#
_symmetry.space_group_name_H-M   'P 1'
#
loop_
_entity.id
_entity.type
_entity.pdbx_description
1 polymer ?
#
loop_
_entity_poly.entity_id
_entity_poly.type
_entity_poly.pdbx_seq_one_letter_code
_entity_poly.pdbx_strand_id
1 'polypeptide(L)'
;ILTVLCRGNTLVANPDISGLGVILSFVLSAYLVMLWALFAYGFGLIPASLLRTADRRCFFANSRRVHSEWYFALQKATIIFADQQIITGIGILVAGYANLDSGISAYHWQIITYLAWMSSNVHLTTLTLLRDWLDANRVLRRWRIAGMTVLLVLLVAALIPSTKYVWIYALRDYPLRLPAWTPDHSNDGLGLGIPAKCFWDFRDPSRGELFRDVNIDSPFSFAILILGYVWKLSQLYNGSRTWSKKWLRCVPEWLVERAAIRELRSQHSWPFGSRMRYRVIMLVYVPMVAWFEFLESFAASLWLLLLSLIWGSMQIFLPRNTAPSHVVREESVWGFGQILPLLFLLQPAAATFEHFYASHVDRKFREQQSELLLEMRHQDSMKSLQSSVTTLAASDADCDAQVAKATATGLSDYFRTMNLARPGQRAAANETPPHQEFLYSSKFFRSILWSYHALVLGCACLVFTVSGLSNVGVKGYVWQWAIWGVAGSFGWICLIYVPIGSFFSKVFK
;
A
#
# COMPACT_ATOMS: atom_id res chain seq x y z
N ILE A 1 13.83 -38.96 2.88
CA ILE A 1 15.02 -38.08 2.96
C ILE A 1 14.81 -36.95 3.97
N LEU A 2 13.68 -36.22 3.98
CA LEU A 2 13.32 -35.35 5.12
C LEU A 2 13.29 -36.12 6.46
N THR A 3 12.81 -37.37 6.44
CA THR A 3 12.68 -38.27 7.60
C THR A 3 13.97 -38.72 8.27
N VAL A 4 15.14 -38.61 7.61
CA VAL A 4 16.42 -39.13 8.14
C VAL A 4 17.34 -38.00 8.64
N LEU A 5 17.30 -36.82 8.02
CA LEU A 5 18.13 -35.66 8.41
C LEU A 5 17.37 -34.58 9.20
N CYS A 6 16.04 -34.55 9.11
CA CYS A 6 15.20 -33.49 9.67
C CYS A 6 13.96 -34.11 10.31
N ARG A 7 14.17 -34.87 11.39
CA ARG A 7 13.08 -35.44 12.18
C ARG A 7 12.29 -34.30 12.84
N GLY A 8 10.97 -34.34 12.73
CA GLY A 8 10.10 -33.43 13.47
C GLY A 8 10.30 -33.65 14.97
N ASN A 9 10.66 -32.58 15.68
CA ASN A 9 10.70 -32.59 17.14
C ASN A 9 9.34 -32.16 17.68
N THR A 10 9.08 -32.44 18.95
CA THR A 10 7.94 -31.85 19.65
C THR A 10 8.11 -30.33 19.65
N LEU A 11 7.03 -29.59 19.39
CA LEU A 11 7.09 -28.13 19.36
C LEU A 11 7.27 -27.60 20.79
N VAL A 12 8.37 -26.89 21.03
CA VAL A 12 8.64 -26.23 22.31
C VAL A 12 8.26 -24.76 22.22
N ALA A 13 7.60 -24.24 23.26
CA ALA A 13 7.22 -22.84 23.35
C ALA A 13 8.42 -21.90 23.40
N ASN A 14 8.31 -20.74 22.76
CA ASN A 14 9.31 -19.68 22.83
C ASN A 14 8.63 -18.30 23.03
N PRO A 15 8.28 -17.95 24.27
CA PRO A 15 7.52 -16.73 24.58
C PRO A 15 8.25 -15.43 24.20
N ASP A 16 9.57 -15.45 23.96
CA ASP A 16 10.32 -14.26 23.55
C ASP A 16 10.20 -13.98 22.04
N ILE A 17 9.76 -14.97 21.26
CA ILE A 17 9.63 -14.88 19.79
C ILE A 17 8.16 -14.88 19.38
N SER A 18 7.43 -15.91 19.80
CA SER A 18 6.02 -16.14 19.47
C SER A 18 5.06 -15.73 20.59
N GLY A 19 5.58 -15.07 21.64
CA GLY A 19 4.79 -14.57 22.73
C GLY A 19 3.70 -13.60 22.29
N LEU A 20 2.55 -13.66 22.95
CA LEU A 20 1.39 -12.84 22.60
C LEU A 20 1.73 -11.35 22.61
N GLY A 21 2.48 -10.86 23.60
CA GLY A 21 2.85 -9.44 23.68
C GLY A 21 3.79 -8.99 22.56
N VAL A 22 4.75 -9.83 22.15
CA VAL A 22 5.62 -9.55 21.01
C VAL A 22 4.78 -9.44 19.73
N ILE A 23 3.92 -10.42 19.47
CA ILE A 23 3.03 -10.42 18.29
C ILE A 23 2.16 -9.16 18.27
N LEU A 24 1.50 -8.85 19.39
CA LEU A 24 0.63 -7.68 19.50
C LEU A 24 1.40 -6.39 19.27
N SER A 25 2.65 -6.26 19.72
CA SER A 25 3.43 -5.02 19.52
C SER A 25 3.65 -4.69 18.04
N PHE A 26 3.99 -5.67 17.20
CA PHE A 26 4.17 -5.48 15.76
C PHE A 26 2.84 -5.28 15.04
N VAL A 27 1.85 -6.12 15.35
CA VAL A 27 0.53 -6.07 14.69
C VAL A 27 -0.18 -4.75 15.02
N LEU A 28 -0.25 -4.35 16.30
CA LEU A 28 -0.88 -3.10 16.71
C LEU A 28 -0.17 -1.89 16.10
N SER A 29 1.17 -1.86 16.08
CA SER A 29 1.92 -0.78 15.41
C SER A 29 1.51 -0.64 13.94
N ALA A 30 1.43 -1.76 13.22
CA ALA A 30 1.11 -1.79 11.81
C ALA A 30 -0.33 -1.34 11.51
N TYR A 31 -1.30 -1.83 12.29
CA TYR A 31 -2.69 -1.42 12.15
C TYR A 31 -2.93 0.01 12.60
N LEU A 32 -2.28 0.50 13.67
CA LEU A 32 -2.41 1.90 14.10
C LEU A 32 -1.92 2.86 13.03
N VAL A 33 -0.74 2.62 12.44
CA VAL A 33 -0.21 3.45 11.34
C VAL A 33 -1.12 3.36 10.10
N MET A 34 -1.71 2.20 9.81
CA MET A 34 -2.70 2.06 8.74
C MET A 34 -3.98 2.87 9.01
N LEU A 35 -4.52 2.78 10.23
CA LEU A 35 -5.68 3.55 10.65
C LEU A 35 -5.40 5.05 10.60
N TRP A 36 -4.19 5.48 10.95
CA TRP A 36 -3.75 6.86 10.76
C TRP A 36 -3.70 7.27 9.30
N ALA A 37 -3.23 6.40 8.41
CA ALA A 37 -3.24 6.67 6.98
C ALA A 37 -4.65 6.85 6.42
N LEU A 38 -5.59 5.98 6.83
CA LEU A 38 -7.01 6.06 6.46
C LEU A 38 -7.68 7.32 7.02
N PHE A 39 -7.43 7.62 8.29
CA PHE A 39 -7.92 8.83 8.95
C PHE A 39 -7.40 10.09 8.25
N ALA A 40 -6.09 10.16 7.99
CA ALA A 40 -5.50 11.31 7.31
C ALA A 40 -6.07 11.51 5.91
N TYR A 41 -6.31 10.43 5.17
CA TYR A 41 -6.95 10.47 3.86
C TYR A 41 -8.40 10.95 3.91
N GLY A 42 -9.22 10.42 4.83
CA GLY A 42 -10.63 10.78 4.96
C GLY A 42 -10.89 12.19 5.47
N PHE A 43 -10.06 12.70 6.40
CA PHE A 43 -10.22 14.02 7.00
C PHE A 43 -9.42 15.14 6.31
N GLY A 44 -8.71 14.80 5.23
CA GLY A 44 -7.98 15.75 4.40
C GLY A 44 -6.75 16.37 5.06
N LEU A 45 -6.03 15.54 5.81
CA LEU A 45 -4.72 15.84 6.41
C LEU A 45 -3.56 15.51 5.46
N ILE A 46 -3.84 14.97 4.25
CA ILE A 46 -2.81 14.60 3.27
C ILE A 46 -2.43 15.80 2.39
N PRO A 47 -1.12 16.12 2.25
CA PRO A 47 -0.64 17.14 1.32
C PRO A 47 -1.15 16.99 -0.11
N ALA A 48 -1.42 18.14 -0.73
CA ALA A 48 -1.89 18.27 -2.11
C ALA A 48 -0.96 17.60 -3.14
N SER A 49 0.34 17.56 -2.87
CA SER A 49 1.43 16.92 -3.63
C SER A 49 1.32 15.40 -3.72
N LEU A 50 0.69 14.77 -2.72
CA LEU A 50 0.53 13.31 -2.63
C LEU A 50 -0.79 12.85 -3.24
N LEU A 51 -1.83 13.69 -3.22
CA LEU A 51 -3.12 13.39 -3.83
C LEU A 51 -3.11 13.60 -5.35
N ARG A 52 -3.53 12.58 -6.10
CA ARG A 52 -3.72 12.67 -7.55
C ARG A 52 -5.10 13.19 -7.93
N THR A 53 -5.28 13.45 -9.22
CA THR A 53 -6.52 13.98 -9.77
C THR A 53 -7.69 13.03 -9.53
N ALA A 54 -7.47 11.71 -9.66
CA ALA A 54 -8.43 10.68 -9.28
C ALA A 54 -8.85 10.80 -7.80
N ASP A 55 -7.90 10.95 -6.87
CA ASP A 55 -8.18 11.08 -5.43
C ASP A 55 -9.11 12.26 -5.13
N ARG A 56 -8.85 13.42 -5.76
CA ARG A 56 -9.64 14.64 -5.51
C ARG A 56 -11.01 14.62 -6.18
N ARG A 57 -11.07 14.19 -7.45
CA ARG A 57 -12.27 14.31 -8.29
C ARG A 57 -13.20 13.11 -8.20
N CYS A 58 -12.66 11.93 -7.90
CA CYS A 58 -13.42 10.68 -7.86
C CYS A 58 -13.65 10.17 -6.44
N PHE A 59 -12.69 10.38 -5.53
CA PHE A 59 -12.77 9.95 -4.13
C PHE A 59 -13.00 11.09 -3.13
N PHE A 60 -13.17 12.32 -3.62
CA PHE A 60 -13.43 13.52 -2.83
C PHE A 60 -12.40 13.79 -1.71
N ALA A 61 -11.19 13.25 -1.86
CA ALA A 61 -10.10 13.53 -0.94
C ALA A 61 -9.73 15.02 -1.03
N ASN A 62 -9.49 15.64 0.10
CA ASN A 62 -9.14 17.06 0.18
C ASN A 62 -7.85 17.25 0.99
N SER A 63 -7.27 18.44 0.94
CA SER A 63 -6.05 18.79 1.67
C SER A 63 -6.27 20.01 2.58
N ARG A 64 -7.51 20.23 3.03
CA ARG A 64 -7.90 21.47 3.73
C ARG A 64 -7.28 21.58 5.12
N ARG A 65 -6.91 20.46 5.75
CA ARG A 65 -6.47 20.41 7.15
C ARG A 65 -4.97 20.09 7.31
N VAL A 66 -4.18 20.23 6.25
CA VAL A 66 -2.72 19.91 6.28
C VAL A 66 -1.95 20.76 7.30
N HIS A 67 -2.46 21.93 7.69
CA HIS A 67 -1.87 22.77 8.75
C HIS A 67 -2.52 22.58 10.13
N SER A 68 -3.33 21.54 10.31
CA SER A 68 -3.95 21.23 11.61
C SER A 68 -2.93 20.59 12.56
N GLU A 69 -3.10 20.83 13.86
CA GLU A 69 -2.39 20.11 14.94
C GLU A 69 -2.46 18.57 14.76
N TRP A 70 -3.57 18.05 14.23
CA TRP A 70 -3.71 16.62 13.93
C TRP A 70 -2.69 16.11 12.92
N TYR A 71 -2.38 16.89 11.89
CA TYR A 71 -1.37 16.50 10.90
C TYR A 71 -0.01 16.33 11.56
N PHE A 72 0.42 17.33 12.33
CA PHE A 72 1.71 17.31 13.02
C PHE A 72 1.80 16.24 14.11
N ALA A 73 0.72 16.03 14.88
CA ALA A 73 0.62 14.95 15.87
C ALA A 73 0.84 13.57 15.21
N LEU A 74 0.06 13.28 14.17
CA LEU A 74 0.09 11.99 13.48
C LEU A 74 1.38 11.78 12.70
N GLN A 75 1.97 12.85 12.16
CA GLN A 75 3.29 12.82 11.56
C GLN A 75 4.36 12.38 12.57
N LYS A 76 4.40 13.00 13.76
CA LYS A 76 5.33 12.63 14.83
C LYS A 76 5.13 11.19 15.29
N ALA A 77 3.88 10.78 15.53
CA ALA A 77 3.56 9.41 15.92
C ALA A 77 4.04 8.38 14.90
N THR A 78 3.77 8.65 13.61
CA THR A 78 4.15 7.77 12.49
C THR A 78 5.67 7.62 12.38
N ILE A 79 6.41 8.71 12.57
CA ILE A 79 7.89 8.73 12.61
C ILE A 79 8.40 7.79 13.70
N ILE A 80 7.86 7.90 14.93
CA ILE A 80 8.29 7.09 16.07
C ILE A 80 7.95 5.61 15.87
N PHE A 81 6.71 5.30 15.43
CA PHE A 81 6.34 3.92 15.08
C PHE A 81 7.30 3.32 14.05
N ALA A 82 7.65 4.09 13.02
CA ALA A 82 8.59 3.62 12.00
C ALA A 82 10.02 3.45 12.52
N ASP A 83 10.49 4.26 13.46
CA ASP A 83 11.84 4.08 14.03
C ASP A 83 11.91 2.84 14.92
N GLN A 84 10.90 2.65 15.77
CA GLN A 84 10.79 1.44 16.59
C GLN A 84 10.77 0.18 15.72
N GLN A 85 9.93 0.18 14.68
CA GLN A 85 9.73 -0.98 13.81
C GLN A 85 10.96 -1.30 12.94
N ILE A 86 11.78 -0.31 12.56
CA ILE A 86 13.08 -0.57 11.90
C ILE A 86 13.96 -1.42 12.83
N ILE A 87 14.11 -0.98 14.08
CA ILE A 87 15.04 -1.60 15.03
C ILE A 87 14.52 -2.97 15.47
N THR A 88 13.26 -3.06 15.87
CA THR A 88 12.66 -4.32 16.33
C THR A 88 12.52 -5.32 15.19
N GLY A 89 12.15 -4.88 13.98
CA GLY A 89 12.04 -5.73 12.79
C GLY A 89 13.38 -6.31 12.33
N ILE A 90 14.47 -5.53 12.38
CA ILE A 90 15.81 -6.05 12.12
C ILE A 90 16.24 -6.98 13.26
N GLY A 91 16.01 -6.58 14.50
CA GLY A 91 16.38 -7.36 15.69
C GLY A 91 15.75 -8.74 15.71
N ILE A 92 14.45 -8.86 15.43
CA ILE A 92 13.76 -10.15 15.42
C ILE A 92 14.28 -11.07 14.31
N LEU A 93 14.60 -10.53 13.13
CA LEU A 93 15.21 -11.30 12.05
C LEU A 93 16.62 -11.76 12.43
N VAL A 94 17.46 -10.86 12.94
CA VAL A 94 18.84 -11.19 13.35
C VAL A 94 18.83 -12.26 14.45
N ALA A 95 17.96 -12.13 15.45
CA ALA A 95 17.80 -13.14 16.50
C ALA A 95 17.31 -14.48 15.93
N GLY A 96 16.38 -14.45 14.97
CA GLY A 96 15.92 -15.64 14.24
C GLY A 96 17.07 -16.34 13.51
N TYR A 97 17.85 -15.58 12.72
CA TYR A 97 19.01 -16.09 11.99
C TYR A 97 20.07 -16.67 12.93
N ALA A 98 20.36 -16.00 14.03
CA ALA A 98 21.32 -16.48 15.03
C ALA A 98 20.90 -17.82 15.67
N ASN A 99 19.60 -18.10 15.75
CA ASN A 99 19.05 -19.32 16.33
C ASN A 99 18.72 -20.41 15.30
N LEU A 100 19.06 -20.22 14.02
CA LEU A 100 18.84 -21.24 12.98
C LEU A 100 19.57 -22.54 13.27
N ASP A 101 20.83 -22.45 13.70
CA ASP A 101 21.65 -23.61 14.04
C ASP A 101 21.25 -24.26 15.37
N SER A 102 20.71 -23.46 16.28
CA SER A 102 20.16 -23.90 17.57
C SER A 102 18.83 -24.66 17.43
N GLY A 103 18.30 -24.79 16.22
CA GLY A 103 17.11 -25.61 15.95
C GLY A 103 15.77 -24.87 16.12
N ILE A 104 15.72 -23.56 15.84
CA ILE A 104 14.44 -22.83 15.81
C ILE A 104 13.42 -23.52 14.90
N SER A 105 12.20 -23.72 15.39
CA SER A 105 11.17 -24.46 14.64
C SER A 105 10.61 -23.67 13.46
N ALA A 106 10.03 -24.37 12.50
CA ALA A 106 9.34 -23.77 11.35
C ALA A 106 8.20 -22.84 11.78
N TYR A 107 7.50 -23.18 12.87
CA TYR A 107 6.48 -22.33 13.49
C TYR A 107 7.03 -20.98 13.96
N HIS A 108 8.11 -21.00 14.76
CA HIS A 108 8.73 -19.77 15.27
C HIS A 108 9.32 -18.93 14.13
N TRP A 109 9.93 -19.58 13.15
CA TRP A 109 10.46 -18.93 11.95
C TRP A 109 9.39 -18.23 11.12
N GLN A 110 8.25 -18.90 10.92
CA GLN A 110 7.08 -18.33 10.27
C GLN A 110 6.64 -17.05 10.99
N ILE A 111 6.50 -17.09 12.33
CA ILE A 111 6.11 -15.91 13.11
C ILE A 111 7.14 -14.78 12.94
N ILE A 112 8.44 -15.05 13.13
CA ILE A 112 9.52 -14.06 12.94
C ILE A 112 9.43 -13.37 11.58
N THR A 113 9.29 -14.17 10.52
CA THR A 113 9.25 -13.69 9.14
C THR A 113 8.08 -12.72 8.94
N TYR A 114 6.90 -13.06 9.47
CA TYR A 114 5.72 -12.22 9.31
C TYR A 114 5.62 -11.06 10.32
N LEU A 115 6.30 -11.11 11.47
CA LEU A 115 6.51 -9.92 12.31
C LEU A 115 7.37 -8.88 11.58
N ALA A 116 8.44 -9.33 10.92
CA ALA A 116 9.24 -8.45 10.08
C ALA A 116 8.45 -7.94 8.85
N TRP A 117 7.54 -8.74 8.31
CA TRP A 117 6.58 -8.29 7.28
C TRP A 117 5.68 -7.16 7.79
N MET A 118 5.21 -7.21 9.05
CA MET A 118 4.44 -6.12 9.68
C MET A 118 5.27 -4.84 9.80
N SER A 119 6.51 -4.96 10.27
CA SER A 119 7.47 -3.84 10.32
C SER A 119 7.67 -3.21 8.93
N SER A 120 7.88 -4.03 7.90
CA SER A 120 7.96 -3.60 6.50
C SER A 120 6.72 -2.80 6.06
N ASN A 121 5.51 -3.25 6.42
CA ASN A 121 4.27 -2.52 6.09
C ASN A 121 4.18 -1.16 6.80
N VAL A 122 4.64 -1.05 8.05
CA VAL A 122 4.75 0.25 8.75
C VAL A 122 5.62 1.21 7.95
N HIS A 123 6.75 0.75 7.42
CA HIS A 123 7.64 1.61 6.64
C HIS A 123 7.07 1.98 5.28
N LEU A 124 6.43 1.07 4.56
CA LEU A 124 5.78 1.39 3.27
C LEU A 124 4.61 2.37 3.46
N THR A 125 3.87 2.25 4.57
CA THR A 125 2.80 3.20 4.94
C THR A 125 3.40 4.56 5.30
N THR A 126 4.50 4.57 6.06
CA THR A 126 5.25 5.79 6.42
C THR A 126 5.77 6.53 5.19
N LEU A 127 6.38 5.82 4.23
CA LEU A 127 6.80 6.41 2.95
C LEU A 127 5.64 6.99 2.16
N THR A 128 4.46 6.37 2.24
CA THR A 128 3.26 6.84 1.57
C THR A 128 2.74 8.15 2.19
N LEU A 129 2.79 8.29 3.51
CA LEU A 129 2.31 9.48 4.24
C LEU A 129 3.31 10.64 4.31
N LEU A 130 4.59 10.34 4.51
CA LEU A 130 5.61 11.32 4.91
C LEU A 130 6.63 11.64 3.82
N ARG A 131 6.33 11.31 2.57
CA ARG A 131 7.23 11.56 1.44
C ARG A 131 7.75 13.00 1.39
N ASP A 132 6.86 14.00 1.47
CA ASP A 132 7.27 15.41 1.37
C ASP A 132 8.17 15.83 2.54
N TRP A 133 7.88 15.33 3.74
CA TRP A 133 8.72 15.57 4.91
C TRP A 133 10.09 14.90 4.79
N LEU A 134 10.16 13.68 4.24
CA LEU A 134 11.42 12.98 3.97
C LEU A 134 12.25 13.68 2.89
N ASP A 135 11.59 14.27 1.88
CA ASP A 135 12.26 15.05 0.84
C ASP A 135 12.89 16.33 1.39
N ALA A 136 12.22 16.97 2.37
CA ALA A 136 12.80 18.08 3.13
C ALA A 136 13.98 17.62 4.03
N ASN A 137 13.88 16.44 4.65
CA ASN A 137 14.85 15.93 5.63
C ASN A 137 15.75 14.83 5.04
N ARG A 138 16.65 15.21 4.12
CA ARG A 138 17.45 14.26 3.33
C ARG A 138 18.31 13.29 4.15
N VAL A 139 18.87 13.73 5.29
CA VAL A 139 19.72 12.89 6.14
C VAL A 139 18.90 11.81 6.83
N LEU A 140 17.80 12.20 7.49
CA LEU A 140 16.86 11.27 8.12
C LEU A 140 16.27 10.29 7.11
N ARG A 141 16.00 10.77 5.89
CA ARG A 141 15.57 9.93 4.77
C ARG A 141 16.60 8.86 4.43
N ARG A 142 17.89 9.21 4.28
CA ARG A 142 18.95 8.24 3.97
C ARG A 142 19.10 7.18 5.06
N TRP A 143 19.09 7.58 6.33
CA TRP A 143 19.12 6.67 7.47
C TRP A 143 17.97 5.65 7.43
N ARG A 144 16.73 6.14 7.25
CA ARG A 144 15.55 5.28 7.16
C ARG A 144 15.59 4.34 5.97
N ILE A 145 15.96 4.84 4.78
CA ILE A 145 16.09 3.99 3.58
C ILE A 145 17.14 2.91 3.80
N ALA A 146 18.27 3.23 4.44
CA ALA A 146 19.30 2.24 4.76
C ALA A 146 18.71 1.14 5.67
N GLY A 147 18.07 1.50 6.78
CA GLY A 147 17.41 0.54 7.67
C GLY A 147 16.33 -0.29 6.97
N MET A 148 15.47 0.34 6.18
CA MET A 148 14.44 -0.35 5.38
C MET A 148 15.05 -1.31 4.34
N THR A 149 16.21 -0.97 3.76
CA THR A 149 16.91 -1.82 2.80
C THR A 149 17.50 -3.05 3.49
N VAL A 150 18.12 -2.87 4.67
CA VAL A 150 18.60 -4.00 5.49
C VAL A 150 17.45 -4.91 5.87
N LEU A 151 16.35 -4.35 6.39
CA LEU A 151 15.15 -5.11 6.73
C LEU A 151 14.61 -5.88 5.52
N LEU A 152 14.51 -5.25 4.35
CA LEU A 152 14.03 -5.88 3.12
C LEU A 152 14.91 -7.06 2.70
N VAL A 153 16.24 -6.89 2.73
CA VAL A 153 17.18 -7.97 2.35
C VAL A 153 17.04 -9.15 3.30
N LEU A 154 17.02 -8.90 4.61
CA LEU A 154 16.84 -9.95 5.62
C LEU A 154 15.48 -10.64 5.49
N LEU A 155 14.41 -9.88 5.20
CA LEU A 155 13.05 -10.41 5.03
C LEU A 155 12.91 -11.24 3.75
N VAL A 156 13.48 -10.79 2.63
CA VAL A 156 13.48 -11.54 1.37
C VAL A 156 14.22 -12.87 1.56
N ALA A 157 15.38 -12.85 2.22
CA ALA A 157 16.08 -14.07 2.57
C ALA A 157 15.23 -14.97 3.50
N ALA A 158 14.51 -14.38 4.45
CA ALA A 158 13.74 -15.15 5.43
C ALA A 158 12.50 -15.85 4.85
N LEU A 159 11.99 -15.31 3.74
CA LEU A 159 10.88 -15.90 3.00
C LEU A 159 11.32 -17.11 2.14
N ILE A 160 12.62 -17.33 1.88
CA ILE A 160 13.10 -18.40 0.98
C ILE A 160 12.54 -19.79 1.34
N PRO A 161 12.57 -20.23 2.62
CA PRO A 161 11.96 -21.50 3.03
C PRO A 161 10.49 -21.64 2.62
N SER A 162 9.71 -20.55 2.65
CA SER A 162 8.28 -20.56 2.29
C SER A 162 8.00 -20.88 0.82
N THR A 163 9.03 -20.76 -0.05
CA THR A 163 8.93 -21.12 -1.47
C THR A 163 8.88 -22.63 -1.69
N LYS A 164 9.23 -23.44 -0.69
CA LYS A 164 9.25 -24.89 -0.81
C LYS A 164 7.86 -25.45 -0.55
N TYR A 165 7.41 -26.37 -1.40
CA TYR A 165 6.13 -27.05 -1.21
C TYR A 165 6.03 -27.71 0.18
N VAL A 166 7.11 -28.35 0.63
CA VAL A 166 7.18 -29.04 1.93
C VAL A 166 6.97 -28.08 3.12
N TRP A 167 7.31 -26.79 2.99
CA TRP A 167 7.04 -25.79 4.02
C TRP A 167 5.55 -25.67 4.33
N ILE A 168 4.72 -25.56 3.28
CA ILE A 168 3.26 -25.50 3.45
C ILE A 168 2.75 -26.79 4.10
N TYR A 169 3.24 -27.95 3.64
CA TYR A 169 2.81 -29.23 4.19
C TYR A 169 3.13 -29.34 5.68
N ALA A 170 4.33 -28.93 6.09
CA ALA A 170 4.74 -28.94 7.48
C ALA A 170 3.87 -28.02 8.36
N LEU A 171 3.43 -26.87 7.81
CA LEU A 171 2.59 -25.91 8.53
C LEU A 171 1.08 -26.21 8.48
N ARG A 172 0.59 -26.95 7.47
CA ARG A 172 -0.85 -27.21 7.25
C ARG A 172 -1.30 -28.64 7.54
N ASP A 173 -0.54 -29.64 7.11
CA ASP A 173 -0.90 -31.05 7.23
C ASP A 173 -0.18 -31.69 8.42
N TYR A 174 -0.87 -31.68 9.57
CA TYR A 174 -0.61 -32.59 10.68
C TYR A 174 -1.02 -34.00 10.21
N PRO A 175 -0.16 -35.00 9.93
CA PRO A 175 1.28 -35.14 10.10
C PRO A 175 2.04 -35.57 8.82
N LEU A 176 3.37 -35.42 8.81
CA LEU A 176 4.23 -36.26 7.96
C LEU A 176 4.06 -37.72 8.42
N ARG A 177 3.27 -38.51 7.68
CA ARG A 177 3.05 -39.98 7.81
C ARG A 177 3.94 -40.65 8.86
N LEU A 178 3.49 -40.69 10.11
CA LEU A 178 3.92 -41.74 11.02
C LEU A 178 3.08 -42.99 10.70
N PRO A 179 3.68 -44.20 10.69
CA PRO A 179 2.91 -45.43 10.60
C PRO A 179 1.87 -45.48 11.72
N ALA A 180 0.65 -45.93 11.42
CA ALA A 180 -0.52 -45.92 12.28
C ALA A 180 -0.44 -46.81 13.56
N TRP A 181 0.75 -47.13 14.05
CA TRP A 181 0.99 -48.10 15.12
C TRP A 181 2.03 -47.61 16.14
N THR A 182 1.86 -46.39 16.67
CA THR A 182 2.47 -46.01 17.95
C THR A 182 1.35 -45.65 18.93
N PRO A 183 1.27 -46.25 20.14
CA PRO A 183 0.12 -46.10 21.03
C PRO A 183 0.02 -44.74 21.72
N ASP A 184 0.89 -43.78 21.41
CA ASP A 184 0.92 -42.47 22.06
C ASP A 184 0.27 -41.43 21.14
N HIS A 185 -0.93 -41.01 21.52
CA HIS A 185 -1.85 -40.20 20.72
C HIS A 185 -1.56 -38.70 20.74
N SER A 186 -0.35 -38.24 21.04
CA SER A 186 -0.01 -36.82 20.98
C SER A 186 0.77 -36.50 19.69
N ASN A 187 0.05 -36.10 18.65
CA ASN A 187 0.65 -35.35 17.55
C ASN A 187 1.03 -33.95 18.06
N ASP A 188 2.09 -33.84 18.86
CA ASP A 188 2.57 -32.63 19.56
C ASP A 188 3.18 -31.58 18.61
N GLY A 189 2.53 -31.33 17.47
CA GLY A 189 2.99 -30.37 16.47
C GLY A 189 4.26 -30.81 15.75
N LEU A 190 4.49 -32.12 15.55
CA LEU A 190 5.69 -32.69 14.90
C LEU A 190 6.07 -32.01 13.57
N GLY A 191 5.09 -31.56 12.77
CA GLY A 191 5.33 -30.78 11.54
C GLY A 191 5.78 -29.34 11.80
N LEU A 192 5.16 -28.68 12.79
CA LEU A 192 5.51 -27.33 13.23
C LEU A 192 6.88 -27.26 13.90
N GLY A 193 7.27 -28.32 14.60
CA GLY A 193 8.51 -28.48 15.36
C GLY A 193 9.74 -28.82 14.50
N ILE A 194 9.61 -28.99 13.19
CA ILE A 194 10.75 -29.24 12.29
C ILE A 194 11.67 -28.01 12.32
N PRO A 195 12.99 -28.17 12.52
CA PRO A 195 13.93 -27.05 12.48
C PRO A 195 13.85 -26.29 11.15
N ALA A 196 13.72 -24.96 11.20
CA ALA A 196 13.56 -24.11 10.03
C ALA A 196 14.74 -24.22 9.06
N LYS A 197 15.96 -24.45 9.57
CA LYS A 197 17.18 -24.67 8.79
C LYS A 197 17.02 -25.78 7.74
N CYS A 198 16.24 -26.82 8.05
CA CYS A 198 15.99 -27.93 7.15
C CYS A 198 15.36 -27.54 5.82
N PHE A 199 14.62 -26.43 5.76
CA PHE A 199 13.89 -26.00 4.57
C PHE A 199 14.72 -25.12 3.62
N TRP A 200 15.91 -24.70 4.04
CA TRP A 200 16.79 -23.86 3.22
C TRP A 200 17.38 -24.65 2.05
N ASP A 201 17.92 -25.83 2.33
CA ASP A 201 18.60 -26.68 1.33
C ASP A 201 17.77 -27.90 0.90
N PHE A 202 16.51 -27.99 1.32
CA PHE A 202 15.69 -29.15 0.99
C PHE A 202 15.42 -29.25 -0.52
N ARG A 203 15.74 -30.44 -1.07
CA ARG A 203 15.43 -30.87 -2.43
C ARG A 203 14.70 -32.20 -2.34
N ASP A 204 13.49 -32.31 -2.91
CA ASP A 204 12.76 -33.56 -2.90
C ASP A 204 13.40 -34.52 -3.92
N PRO A 205 14.01 -35.63 -3.48
CA PRO A 205 14.63 -36.59 -4.39
C PRO A 205 13.60 -37.42 -5.18
N SER A 206 12.34 -37.47 -4.72
CA SER A 206 11.25 -38.22 -5.36
C SER A 206 10.55 -37.44 -6.47
N ARG A 207 10.75 -36.11 -6.50
CA ARG A 207 10.22 -35.21 -7.52
C ARG A 207 11.38 -34.74 -8.40
N GLY A 208 11.77 -35.61 -9.32
CA GLY A 208 12.78 -35.27 -10.32
C GLY A 208 12.31 -34.14 -11.23
N GLU A 209 12.53 -32.88 -10.84
CA GLU A 209 12.73 -31.68 -11.66
C GLU A 209 12.76 -30.43 -10.78
N LEU A 210 13.72 -29.52 -11.06
CA LEU A 210 14.01 -28.28 -10.31
C LEU A 210 12.78 -27.35 -10.09
N PHE A 211 11.76 -27.45 -10.93
CA PHE A 211 10.60 -26.56 -10.92
C PHE A 211 9.35 -27.14 -10.24
N ARG A 212 9.36 -28.43 -9.83
CA ARG A 212 8.18 -29.10 -9.27
C ARG A 212 8.09 -29.02 -7.72
N ASP A 213 9.14 -28.53 -7.07
CA ASP A 213 9.22 -28.33 -5.62
C ASP A 213 8.86 -26.89 -5.16
N VAL A 214 8.62 -25.99 -6.11
CA VAL A 214 8.28 -24.60 -5.83
C VAL A 214 6.78 -24.47 -5.57
N ASN A 215 6.44 -24.04 -4.38
CA ASN A 215 5.12 -23.55 -4.07
C ASN A 215 4.87 -22.24 -4.83
N ILE A 216 3.97 -22.24 -5.80
CA ILE A 216 3.65 -21.06 -6.62
C ILE A 216 2.99 -19.94 -5.80
N ASP A 217 2.33 -20.23 -4.66
CA ASP A 217 1.70 -19.19 -3.81
C ASP A 217 2.73 -18.23 -3.18
N SER A 218 3.93 -18.73 -2.86
CA SER A 218 4.97 -17.96 -2.17
C SER A 218 5.63 -16.90 -3.07
N PRO A 219 6.09 -17.19 -4.31
CA PRO A 219 6.64 -16.21 -5.25
C PRO A 219 5.72 -15.00 -5.52
N PHE A 220 4.40 -15.15 -5.46
CA PHE A 220 3.48 -14.03 -5.58
C PHE A 220 3.63 -13.04 -4.43
N SER A 221 3.76 -13.51 -3.19
CA SER A 221 4.04 -12.66 -2.03
C SER A 221 5.39 -11.96 -2.15
N PHE A 222 6.44 -12.65 -2.64
CA PHE A 222 7.74 -12.02 -2.93
C PHE A 222 7.62 -10.92 -3.98
N ALA A 223 6.93 -11.19 -5.09
CA ALA A 223 6.75 -10.24 -6.16
C ALA A 223 5.99 -9.00 -5.66
N ILE A 224 4.90 -9.19 -4.91
CA ILE A 224 4.13 -8.07 -4.32
C ILE A 224 5.00 -7.24 -3.38
N LEU A 225 5.77 -7.88 -2.50
CA LEU A 225 6.65 -7.20 -1.55
C LEU A 225 7.74 -6.39 -2.27
N ILE A 226 8.51 -7.06 -3.15
CA ILE A 226 9.64 -6.44 -3.86
C ILE A 226 9.14 -5.34 -4.78
N LEU A 227 8.10 -5.59 -5.58
CA LEU A 227 7.52 -4.58 -6.46
C LEU A 227 6.94 -3.42 -5.65
N GLY A 228 6.33 -3.68 -4.48
CA GLY A 228 5.84 -2.64 -3.57
C GLY A 228 6.95 -1.73 -3.06
N TYR A 229 8.08 -2.30 -2.62
CA TYR A 229 9.26 -1.55 -2.20
C TYR A 229 9.86 -0.75 -3.35
N VAL A 230 10.07 -1.38 -4.50
CA VAL A 230 10.63 -0.73 -5.69
C VAL A 230 9.73 0.42 -6.14
N TRP A 231 8.41 0.20 -6.18
CA TRP A 231 7.42 1.23 -6.53
C TRP A 231 7.50 2.42 -5.57
N LYS A 232 7.49 2.19 -4.26
CA LYS A 232 7.50 3.27 -3.26
C LYS A 232 8.83 4.02 -3.19
N LEU A 233 9.95 3.31 -3.29
CA LEU A 233 11.28 3.93 -3.36
C LEU A 233 11.47 4.74 -4.64
N SER A 234 10.97 4.23 -5.78
CA SER A 234 11.01 4.96 -7.06
C SER A 234 10.22 6.28 -6.98
N GLN A 235 9.09 6.29 -6.26
CA GLN A 235 8.31 7.51 -6.09
C GLN A 235 8.98 8.56 -5.22
N LEU A 236 9.88 8.17 -4.30
CA LEU A 236 10.54 9.06 -3.36
C LEU A 236 11.52 10.01 -4.05
N TYR A 237 12.31 9.54 -5.02
CA TYR A 237 13.26 10.40 -5.73
C TYR A 237 12.63 11.07 -6.95
N ASN A 238 12.73 12.39 -7.07
CA ASN A 238 12.15 13.13 -8.20
C ASN A 238 12.61 12.63 -9.58
N GLY A 239 13.91 12.29 -9.73
CA GLY A 239 14.43 11.72 -10.98
C GLY A 239 13.87 10.33 -11.30
N SER A 240 13.76 9.46 -10.30
CA SER A 240 13.17 8.13 -10.47
C SER A 240 11.68 8.22 -10.76
N ARG A 241 10.96 9.12 -10.08
CA ARG A 241 9.53 9.39 -10.32
C ARG A 241 9.28 9.88 -11.74
N THR A 242 10.05 10.85 -12.24
CA THR A 242 9.88 11.37 -13.61
C THR A 242 10.23 10.31 -14.64
N TRP A 243 11.28 9.52 -14.41
CA TRP A 243 11.64 8.38 -15.26
C TRP A 243 10.53 7.31 -15.29
N SER A 244 10.01 6.92 -14.11
CA SER A 244 8.93 5.95 -13.96
C SER A 244 7.64 6.45 -14.62
N LYS A 245 7.26 7.71 -14.38
CA LYS A 245 6.08 8.34 -15.02
C LYS A 245 6.24 8.39 -16.54
N LYS A 246 7.44 8.71 -17.03
CA LYS A 246 7.72 8.75 -18.48
C LYS A 246 7.45 7.39 -19.11
N TRP A 247 8.07 6.32 -18.60
CA TRP A 247 8.04 5.02 -19.25
C TRP A 247 6.77 4.20 -18.95
N LEU A 248 6.28 4.21 -17.71
CA LEU A 248 5.13 3.40 -17.32
C LEU A 248 3.79 4.02 -17.71
N ARG A 249 3.72 5.35 -17.85
CA ARG A 249 2.46 6.07 -18.11
C ARG A 249 2.50 6.91 -19.39
N CYS A 250 3.40 7.88 -19.48
CA CYS A 250 3.37 8.86 -20.57
C CYS A 250 3.70 8.25 -21.95
N VAL A 251 4.59 7.26 -22.03
CA VAL A 251 4.92 6.58 -23.30
C VAL A 251 3.72 5.75 -23.80
N PRO A 252 3.11 4.86 -22.98
CA PRO A 252 1.90 4.16 -23.39
C PRO A 252 0.75 5.10 -23.77
N GLU A 253 0.47 6.13 -22.97
CA GLU A 253 -0.55 7.15 -23.30
C GLU A 253 -0.24 7.81 -24.65
N TRP A 254 0.99 8.27 -24.86
CA TRP A 254 1.41 8.93 -26.10
C TRP A 254 1.26 8.04 -27.33
N LEU A 255 1.56 6.74 -27.23
CA LEU A 255 1.41 5.80 -28.34
C LEU A 255 -0.06 5.69 -28.78
N VAL A 256 -0.97 5.55 -27.83
CA VAL A 256 -2.41 5.41 -28.10
C VAL A 256 -3.01 6.74 -28.57
N GLU A 257 -2.66 7.85 -27.93
CA GLU A 257 -3.08 9.20 -28.35
C GLU A 257 -2.58 9.53 -29.77
N ARG A 258 -1.33 9.15 -30.11
CA ARG A 258 -0.78 9.32 -31.46
C ARG A 258 -1.53 8.49 -32.49
N ALA A 259 -1.93 7.27 -32.15
CA ALA A 259 -2.77 6.44 -33.02
C ALA A 259 -4.16 7.09 -33.22
N ALA A 260 -4.80 7.55 -32.14
CA ALA A 260 -6.10 8.23 -32.20
C ALA A 260 -6.08 9.49 -33.07
N ILE A 261 -5.06 10.34 -32.88
CA ILE A 261 -4.88 11.59 -33.64
C ILE A 261 -4.59 11.30 -35.11
N ARG A 262 -3.76 10.29 -35.41
CA ARG A 262 -3.46 9.90 -36.79
C ARG A 262 -4.72 9.46 -37.52
N GLU A 263 -5.56 8.63 -36.91
CA GLU A 263 -6.82 8.18 -37.51
C GLU A 263 -7.78 9.36 -37.74
N LEU A 264 -7.96 10.25 -36.75
CA LEU A 264 -8.85 11.42 -36.86
C LEU A 264 -8.40 12.46 -37.90
N ARG A 265 -7.09 12.63 -38.09
CA ARG A 265 -6.53 13.59 -39.06
C ARG A 265 -6.30 12.98 -40.44
N SER A 266 -6.35 11.65 -40.58
CA SER A 266 -6.20 11.01 -41.88
C SER A 266 -7.37 11.35 -42.79
N GLN A 267 -7.10 11.86 -43.99
CA GLN A 267 -8.08 12.00 -45.05
C GLN A 267 -8.32 10.61 -45.69
N HIS A 268 -9.06 9.75 -44.99
CA HIS A 268 -9.46 8.45 -45.53
C HIS A 268 -10.70 8.58 -46.43
N SER A 269 -10.71 7.86 -47.55
CA SER A 269 -11.85 7.76 -48.47
C SER A 269 -13.06 7.02 -47.89
N TRP A 270 -12.86 6.21 -46.84
CA TRP A 270 -13.90 5.40 -46.19
C TRP A 270 -14.23 5.92 -44.77
N PRO A 271 -15.23 6.79 -44.60
CA PRO A 271 -15.51 7.46 -43.33
C PRO A 271 -16.06 6.52 -42.25
N PHE A 272 -16.65 5.38 -42.64
CA PHE A 272 -17.16 4.40 -41.67
C PHE A 272 -16.03 3.59 -41.03
N GLY A 273 -15.05 3.16 -41.81
CA GLY A 273 -13.91 2.38 -41.32
C GLY A 273 -13.03 3.16 -40.34
N SER A 274 -12.74 4.43 -40.63
CA SER A 274 -11.95 5.29 -39.73
C SER A 274 -12.68 5.56 -38.40
N ARG A 275 -14.01 5.77 -38.43
CA ARG A 275 -14.83 5.89 -37.20
C ARG A 275 -14.79 4.63 -36.34
N MET A 276 -14.86 3.44 -36.95
CA MET A 276 -14.74 2.18 -36.22
C MET A 276 -13.34 1.99 -35.60
N ARG A 277 -12.28 2.28 -36.35
CA ARG A 277 -10.90 2.23 -35.83
C ARG A 277 -10.69 3.19 -34.65
N TYR A 278 -11.15 4.43 -34.79
CA TYR A 278 -11.09 5.40 -33.69
C TYR A 278 -11.85 4.90 -32.44
N ARG A 279 -13.05 4.36 -32.61
CA ARG A 279 -13.81 3.78 -31.49
C ARG A 279 -13.07 2.64 -30.80
N VAL A 280 -12.45 1.72 -31.56
CA VAL A 280 -11.64 0.63 -31.00
C VAL A 280 -10.45 1.17 -30.21
N ILE A 281 -9.75 2.18 -30.75
CA ILE A 281 -8.66 2.85 -30.03
C ILE A 281 -9.15 3.45 -28.71
N MET A 282 -10.32 4.10 -28.70
CA MET A 282 -10.90 4.69 -27.50
C MET A 282 -11.34 3.64 -26.47
N LEU A 283 -11.83 2.48 -26.90
CA LEU A 283 -12.18 1.36 -26.03
C LEU A 283 -10.96 0.80 -25.28
N VAL A 284 -9.75 0.98 -25.83
CA VAL A 284 -8.50 0.64 -25.14
C VAL A 284 -8.00 1.82 -24.30
N TYR A 285 -8.02 3.03 -24.87
CA TYR A 285 -7.47 4.23 -24.24
C TYR A 285 -8.14 4.57 -22.89
N VAL A 286 -9.48 4.60 -22.86
CA VAL A 286 -10.22 5.02 -21.65
C VAL A 286 -9.97 4.11 -20.44
N PRO A 287 -10.13 2.77 -20.52
CA PRO A 287 -9.83 1.89 -19.39
C PRO A 287 -8.36 1.86 -19.03
N MET A 288 -7.45 2.03 -19.99
CA MET A 288 -6.01 2.12 -19.75
C MET A 288 -5.65 3.38 -18.94
N VAL A 289 -6.20 4.54 -19.30
CA VAL A 289 -6.02 5.77 -18.52
C VAL A 289 -6.63 5.61 -17.12
N ALA A 290 -7.82 5.03 -17.00
CA ALA A 290 -8.44 4.76 -15.70
C ALA A 290 -7.59 3.79 -14.86
N TRP A 291 -6.95 2.80 -15.47
CA TRP A 291 -6.05 1.87 -14.79
C TRP A 291 -4.79 2.56 -14.26
N PHE A 292 -4.14 3.39 -15.07
CA PHE A 292 -2.97 4.16 -14.59
C PHE A 292 -3.34 5.17 -13.50
N GLU A 293 -4.51 5.81 -13.62
CA GLU A 293 -5.04 6.69 -12.56
C GLU A 293 -5.30 5.93 -11.26
N PHE A 294 -5.88 4.73 -11.36
CA PHE A 294 -6.04 3.85 -10.21
C PHE A 294 -4.70 3.49 -9.58
N LEU A 295 -3.72 3.01 -10.37
CA LEU A 295 -2.40 2.60 -9.85
C LEU A 295 -1.60 3.76 -9.21
N GLU A 296 -1.72 4.98 -9.73
CA GLU A 296 -1.05 6.15 -9.16
C GLU A 296 -1.81 6.79 -7.99
N SER A 297 -3.05 6.39 -7.72
CA SER A 297 -3.88 6.97 -6.67
C SER A 297 -3.35 6.66 -5.26
N PHE A 298 -3.58 7.60 -4.35
CA PHE A 298 -3.30 7.40 -2.94
C PHE A 298 -4.20 6.29 -2.36
N ALA A 299 -5.47 6.25 -2.77
CA ALA A 299 -6.42 5.23 -2.37
C ALA A 299 -5.94 3.80 -2.71
N ALA A 300 -5.44 3.57 -3.93
CA ALA A 300 -4.93 2.24 -4.32
C ALA A 300 -3.71 1.84 -3.48
N SER A 301 -2.85 2.79 -3.12
CA SER A 301 -1.74 2.52 -2.20
C SER A 301 -2.22 2.05 -0.83
N LEU A 302 -3.26 2.66 -0.28
CA LEU A 302 -3.86 2.25 1.00
C LEU A 302 -4.45 0.84 0.91
N TRP A 303 -5.15 0.52 -0.19
CA TRP A 303 -5.69 -0.82 -0.42
C TRP A 303 -4.59 -1.88 -0.44
N LEU A 304 -3.53 -1.68 -1.23
CA LEU A 304 -2.44 -2.64 -1.33
C LEU A 304 -1.76 -2.89 0.02
N LEU A 305 -1.55 -1.84 0.81
CA LEU A 305 -0.96 -1.95 2.14
C LEU A 305 -1.90 -2.66 3.13
N LEU A 306 -3.21 -2.35 3.11
CA LEU A 306 -4.19 -3.03 3.96
C LEU A 306 -4.29 -4.52 3.63
N LEU A 307 -4.33 -4.88 2.34
CA LEU A 307 -4.34 -6.28 1.90
C LEU A 307 -3.07 -7.02 2.33
N SER A 308 -1.91 -6.36 2.24
CA SER A 308 -0.63 -6.88 2.72
C SER A 308 -0.62 -7.11 4.24
N LEU A 309 -1.25 -6.23 5.03
CA LEU A 309 -1.43 -6.41 6.47
C LEU A 309 -2.35 -7.59 6.79
N ILE A 310 -3.48 -7.71 6.11
CA ILE A 310 -4.42 -8.84 6.30
C ILE A 310 -3.71 -10.16 5.99
N TRP A 311 -2.97 -10.22 4.87
CA TRP A 311 -2.19 -11.39 4.50
C TRP A 311 -1.15 -11.75 5.57
N GLY A 312 -0.34 -10.77 6.02
CA GLY A 312 0.64 -11.00 7.08
C GLY A 312 0.00 -11.50 8.38
N SER A 313 -1.16 -10.96 8.75
CA SER A 313 -1.88 -11.36 9.97
C SER A 313 -2.35 -12.80 9.87
N MET A 314 -2.92 -13.20 8.73
CA MET A 314 -3.31 -14.59 8.51
C MET A 314 -2.11 -15.54 8.68
N GLN A 315 -0.95 -15.16 8.17
CA GLN A 315 0.26 -15.99 8.23
C GLN A 315 0.88 -16.09 9.64
N ILE A 316 0.54 -15.18 10.55
CA ILE A 316 0.90 -15.25 11.98
C ILE A 316 -0.14 -16.07 12.76
N PHE A 317 -1.43 -15.74 12.62
CA PHE A 317 -2.47 -16.27 13.49
C PHE A 317 -2.96 -17.66 13.07
N LEU A 318 -2.93 -18.01 11.79
CA LEU A 318 -3.38 -19.34 11.35
C LEU A 318 -2.49 -20.46 11.93
N PRO A 319 -1.14 -20.43 11.80
CA PRO A 319 -0.30 -21.46 12.41
C PRO A 319 -0.45 -21.52 13.94
N ARG A 320 -0.56 -20.37 14.60
CA ARG A 320 -0.74 -20.27 16.06
C ARG A 320 -2.05 -20.87 16.53
N ASN A 321 -3.15 -20.69 15.79
CA ASN A 321 -4.43 -21.30 16.14
C ASN A 321 -4.44 -22.82 15.95
N THR A 322 -3.52 -23.35 15.15
CA THR A 322 -3.36 -24.79 14.95
C THR A 322 -2.31 -25.43 15.88
N ALA A 323 -1.47 -24.62 16.54
CA ALA A 323 -0.42 -25.11 17.41
C ALA A 323 -0.98 -25.83 18.66
N PRO A 324 -0.23 -26.78 19.26
CA PRO A 324 -0.65 -27.48 20.47
C PRO A 324 -1.03 -26.52 21.61
N SER A 325 -2.09 -26.83 22.34
CA SER A 325 -2.65 -25.95 23.38
C SER A 325 -1.67 -25.63 24.51
N HIS A 326 -0.78 -26.56 24.86
CA HIS A 326 0.26 -26.32 25.87
C HIS A 326 1.26 -25.24 25.44
N VAL A 327 1.70 -25.29 24.17
CA VAL A 327 2.59 -24.27 23.57
C VAL A 327 1.92 -22.90 23.59
N VAL A 328 0.68 -22.81 23.10
CA VAL A 328 -0.06 -21.55 23.05
C VAL A 328 -0.29 -20.97 24.45
N ARG A 329 -0.53 -21.81 25.44
CA ARG A 329 -0.71 -21.37 26.84
C ARG A 329 0.57 -20.77 27.40
N GLU A 330 1.71 -21.42 27.21
CA GLU A 330 3.02 -20.92 27.66
C GLU A 330 3.40 -19.62 26.95
N GLU A 331 3.16 -19.52 25.64
CA GLU A 331 3.38 -18.30 24.86
C GLU A 331 2.43 -17.15 25.22
N SER A 332 1.31 -17.45 25.89
CA SER A 332 0.36 -16.44 26.36
C SER A 332 0.66 -15.93 27.77
N VAL A 333 1.65 -16.50 28.46
CA VAL A 333 2.12 -15.99 29.75
C VAL A 333 2.96 -14.74 29.53
N TRP A 334 2.63 -13.66 30.23
CA TRP A 334 3.26 -12.36 30.04
C TRP A 334 4.60 -12.31 30.79
N GLY A 335 5.70 -12.39 30.04
CA GLY A 335 7.06 -12.18 30.55
C GLY A 335 7.62 -10.79 30.20
N PHE A 336 8.83 -10.50 30.69
CA PHE A 336 9.54 -9.23 30.40
C PHE A 336 9.69 -8.99 28.89
N GLY A 337 10.11 -10.00 28.13
CA GLY A 337 10.27 -9.94 26.67
C GLY A 337 8.99 -9.62 25.91
N GLN A 338 7.82 -9.88 26.50
CA GLN A 338 6.51 -9.58 25.92
C GLN A 338 5.95 -8.21 26.34
N ILE A 339 6.22 -7.78 27.57
CA ILE A 339 5.73 -6.50 28.12
C ILE A 339 6.51 -5.33 27.52
N LEU A 340 7.83 -5.43 27.42
CA LEU A 340 8.68 -4.33 26.98
C LEU A 340 8.31 -3.80 25.57
N PRO A 341 8.11 -4.65 24.54
CA PRO A 341 7.68 -4.18 23.22
C PRO A 341 6.32 -3.48 23.22
N LEU A 342 5.41 -3.86 24.11
CA LEU A 342 4.11 -3.21 24.25
C LEU A 342 4.22 -1.84 24.91
N LEU A 343 5.11 -1.68 25.90
CA LEU A 343 5.36 -0.38 26.51
C LEU A 343 5.93 0.64 25.51
N PHE A 344 6.69 0.19 24.51
CA PHE A 344 7.14 1.07 23.43
C PHE A 344 5.99 1.67 22.61
N LEU A 345 4.82 1.01 22.54
CA LEU A 345 3.62 1.60 21.91
C LEU A 345 3.10 2.86 22.62
N LEU A 346 3.52 3.11 23.86
CA LEU A 346 3.19 4.34 24.58
C LEU A 346 3.97 5.54 24.06
N GLN A 347 5.16 5.36 23.44
CA GLN A 347 5.98 6.50 23.00
C GLN A 347 5.29 7.34 21.91
N PRO A 348 4.69 6.77 20.85
CA PRO A 348 3.90 7.54 19.89
C PRO A 348 2.72 8.26 20.53
N ALA A 349 2.03 7.64 21.49
CA ALA A 349 0.90 8.23 22.19
C ALA A 349 1.32 9.38 23.13
N ALA A 350 2.47 9.26 23.80
CA ALA A 350 3.06 10.34 24.57
C ALA A 350 3.42 11.51 23.67
N ALA A 351 4.05 11.26 22.52
CA ALA A 351 4.43 12.31 21.58
C ALA A 351 3.22 13.05 20.96
N THR A 352 2.11 12.37 20.71
CA THR A 352 0.87 13.04 20.28
C THR A 352 0.30 13.90 21.40
N PHE A 353 0.24 13.37 22.62
CA PHE A 353 -0.24 14.09 23.80
C PHE A 353 0.60 15.35 24.07
N GLU A 354 1.93 15.22 24.11
CA GLU A 354 2.86 16.35 24.28
C GLU A 354 2.64 17.43 23.22
N HIS A 355 2.44 17.03 21.96
CA HIS A 355 2.20 17.99 20.90
C HIS A 355 0.89 18.76 21.08
N PHE A 356 -0.21 18.08 21.40
CA PHE A 356 -1.49 18.75 21.65
C PHE A 356 -1.46 19.63 22.91
N TYR A 357 -0.76 19.18 23.94
CA TYR A 357 -0.58 19.97 25.16
C TYR A 357 0.22 21.25 24.86
N ALA A 358 1.37 21.13 24.18
CA ALA A 358 2.19 22.28 23.81
C ALA A 358 1.43 23.27 22.91
N SER A 359 0.69 22.79 21.90
CA SER A 359 -0.07 23.69 21.02
C SER A 359 -1.24 24.36 21.72
N HIS A 360 -1.87 23.68 22.68
CA HIS A 360 -2.89 24.30 23.53
C HIS A 360 -2.31 25.43 24.39
N VAL A 361 -1.15 25.20 25.01
CA VAL A 361 -0.44 26.22 25.82
C VAL A 361 -0.02 27.41 24.95
N ASP A 362 0.58 27.17 23.78
CA ASP A 362 0.98 28.21 22.84
C ASP A 362 -0.20 29.05 22.35
N ARG A 363 -1.36 28.42 22.09
CA ARG A 363 -2.57 29.13 21.67
C ARG A 363 -3.06 30.06 22.78
N LYS A 364 -3.11 29.57 24.02
CA LYS A 364 -3.51 30.37 25.18
C LYS A 364 -2.59 31.58 25.38
N PHE A 365 -1.27 31.39 25.22
CA PHE A 365 -0.30 32.48 25.30
C PHE A 365 -0.49 33.51 24.18
N ARG A 366 -0.73 33.07 22.93
CA ARG A 366 -1.01 33.98 21.80
C ARG A 366 -2.31 34.75 21.97
N GLU A 367 -3.36 34.11 22.49
CA GLU A 367 -4.64 34.78 22.80
C GLU A 367 -4.41 35.90 23.83
N GLN A 368 -3.73 35.61 24.94
CA GLN A 368 -3.38 36.61 25.96
C GLN A 368 -2.53 37.75 25.39
N GLN A 369 -1.52 37.46 24.57
CA GLN A 369 -0.69 38.49 23.94
C GLN A 369 -1.50 39.34 22.95
N SER A 370 -2.44 38.74 22.21
CA SER A 370 -3.29 39.45 21.26
C SER A 370 -4.29 40.38 21.97
N GLU A 371 -4.85 39.95 23.10
CA GLU A 371 -5.71 40.80 23.95
C GLU A 371 -4.92 42.00 24.47
N LEU A 372 -3.71 41.77 24.99
CA LEU A 372 -2.86 42.84 25.52
C LEU A 372 -2.40 43.82 24.41
N LEU A 373 -2.09 43.32 23.21
CA LEU A 373 -1.79 44.16 22.04
C LEU A 373 -3.02 44.93 21.54
N LEU A 374 -4.23 44.33 21.60
CA LEU A 374 -5.48 45.02 21.25
C LEU A 374 -5.79 46.14 22.23
N GLU A 375 -5.53 45.95 23.53
CA GLU A 375 -5.66 47.01 24.54
C GLU A 375 -4.70 48.18 24.25
N MET A 376 -3.42 47.88 23.98
CA MET A 376 -2.44 48.90 23.57
C MET A 376 -2.85 49.63 22.29
N ARG A 377 -3.34 48.89 21.28
CA ARG A 377 -3.78 49.46 20.01
C ARG A 377 -5.03 50.31 20.15
N HIS A 378 -5.99 49.93 21.00
CA HIS A 378 -7.17 50.75 21.29
C HIS A 378 -6.75 52.11 21.88
N GLN A 379 -5.72 52.11 22.73
CA GLN A 379 -5.16 53.32 23.33
C GLN A 379 -4.43 54.23 22.32
N ASP A 380 -3.75 53.66 21.32
CA ASP A 380 -3.10 54.41 20.23
C ASP A 380 -4.08 54.79 19.09
N SER A 381 -5.15 54.01 18.89
CA SER A 381 -6.22 54.27 17.93
C SER A 381 -7.06 55.48 18.37
N MET A 382 -7.34 55.65 19.67
CA MET A 382 -7.93 56.89 20.19
C MET A 382 -7.06 58.13 19.93
N LYS A 383 -5.73 57.99 19.80
CA LYS A 383 -4.82 59.10 19.49
C LYS A 383 -4.68 59.39 17.99
N SER A 384 -4.86 58.39 17.12
CA SER A 384 -4.67 58.53 15.67
C SER A 384 -5.97 58.75 14.88
N LEU A 385 -7.15 58.48 15.45
CA LEU A 385 -8.47 58.73 14.81
C LEU A 385 -8.87 60.21 14.71
N GLN A 386 -8.02 61.14 15.15
CA GLN A 386 -8.19 62.57 14.92
C GLN A 386 -7.52 63.04 13.61
N SER A 387 -6.84 62.15 12.88
CA SER A 387 -6.19 62.44 11.60
C SER A 387 -6.59 61.43 10.54
N SER A 388 -7.32 61.93 9.54
CA SER A 388 -7.50 61.33 8.20
C SER A 388 -8.79 60.54 7.99
N VAL A 389 -9.73 61.30 7.43
CA VAL A 389 -10.97 60.91 6.78
C VAL A 389 -10.70 60.51 5.30
N THR A 390 -11.66 59.79 4.72
CA THR A 390 -12.08 59.69 3.30
C THR A 390 -11.50 58.65 2.34
N THR A 391 -12.44 57.85 1.80
CA THR A 391 -12.60 57.34 0.40
C THR A 391 -11.65 56.21 -0.07
N LEU A 392 -12.01 55.27 -0.96
CA LEU A 392 -12.86 55.32 -2.16
C LEU A 392 -13.30 53.88 -2.60
N ALA A 393 -14.09 53.83 -3.67
CA ALA A 393 -14.87 52.70 -4.20
C ALA A 393 -14.15 51.70 -5.13
N ALA A 394 -14.80 50.53 -5.28
CA ALA A 394 -14.96 49.61 -6.44
C ALA A 394 -13.81 49.33 -7.45
N SER A 395 -13.65 48.05 -7.82
CA SER A 395 -13.50 47.65 -9.23
C SER A 395 -13.81 46.16 -9.46
N ASP A 396 -14.62 45.93 -10.50
CA ASP A 396 -14.96 44.66 -11.14
C ASP A 396 -13.81 44.11 -12.04
N ALA A 397 -14.04 42.89 -12.53
CA ALA A 397 -13.52 42.27 -13.77
C ALA A 397 -12.36 41.26 -13.67
N ASP A 398 -12.72 39.98 -13.81
CA ASP A 398 -11.92 38.98 -14.53
C ASP A 398 -12.88 38.03 -15.29
N CYS A 399 -13.27 38.41 -16.50
CA CYS A 399 -14.26 37.67 -17.32
C CYS A 399 -13.71 37.24 -18.70
N ASP A 400 -12.41 37.34 -18.95
CA ASP A 400 -11.83 37.07 -20.28
C ASP A 400 -11.06 35.74 -20.39
N ALA A 401 -10.99 34.94 -19.33
CA ALA A 401 -10.39 33.59 -19.38
C ALA A 401 -11.41 32.45 -19.65
N GLN A 402 -12.72 32.74 -19.71
CA GLN A 402 -13.77 31.70 -19.77
C GLN A 402 -14.30 31.39 -21.19
N VAL A 403 -14.05 32.24 -22.18
CA VAL A 403 -14.70 32.13 -23.50
C VAL A 403 -14.11 31.01 -24.39
N ALA A 404 -12.89 30.55 -24.14
CA ALA A 404 -12.29 29.44 -24.90
C ALA A 404 -12.72 28.03 -24.44
N LYS A 405 -13.45 27.91 -23.32
CA LYS A 405 -13.83 26.62 -22.71
C LYS A 405 -15.16 26.06 -23.24
N ALA A 406 -15.89 26.82 -24.07
CA ALA A 406 -17.32 26.62 -24.33
C ALA A 406 -17.69 25.79 -25.58
N THR A 407 -16.75 25.35 -26.42
CA THR A 407 -17.09 24.77 -27.75
C THR A 407 -16.77 23.28 -27.95
N ALA A 408 -16.10 22.60 -27.00
CA ALA A 408 -15.81 21.17 -27.15
C ALA A 408 -16.97 20.31 -26.62
N THR A 409 -17.63 19.57 -27.52
CA THR A 409 -18.80 18.75 -27.18
C THR A 409 -18.45 17.28 -26.89
N GLY A 410 -17.31 16.82 -27.42
CA GLY A 410 -16.82 15.45 -27.24
C GLY A 410 -15.30 15.35 -27.13
N LEU A 411 -14.81 14.17 -26.78
CA LEU A 411 -13.37 13.90 -26.63
C LEU A 411 -12.64 13.92 -28.00
N SER A 412 -13.35 13.64 -29.08
CA SER A 412 -12.87 13.72 -30.46
C SER A 412 -12.46 15.15 -30.87
N ASP A 413 -13.15 16.18 -30.36
CA ASP A 413 -12.85 17.60 -30.62
C ASP A 413 -11.49 17.99 -30.02
N TYR A 414 -11.23 17.53 -28.79
CA TYR A 414 -9.94 17.70 -28.14
C TYR A 414 -8.82 17.02 -28.95
N PHE A 415 -8.98 15.76 -29.33
CA PHE A 415 -7.96 15.05 -30.11
C PHE A 415 -7.71 15.68 -31.48
N ARG A 416 -8.73 16.26 -32.13
CA ARG A 416 -8.56 16.93 -33.42
C ARG A 416 -7.64 18.15 -33.31
N THR A 417 -7.79 18.94 -32.24
CA THR A 417 -7.07 20.20 -32.02
C THR A 417 -5.77 20.05 -31.22
N MET A 418 -5.57 18.90 -30.56
CA MET A 418 -4.43 18.65 -29.67
C MET A 418 -3.08 18.55 -30.40
N ASN A 419 -2.05 19.20 -29.84
CA ASN A 419 -0.66 18.96 -30.20
C ASN A 419 -0.01 18.01 -29.19
N LEU A 420 0.57 16.91 -29.68
CA LEU A 420 1.21 15.88 -28.85
C LEU A 420 2.56 16.38 -28.30
N ALA A 421 2.57 16.72 -27.01
CA ALA A 421 3.82 16.94 -26.28
C ALA A 421 4.67 15.66 -26.20
N ARG A 422 6.01 15.81 -26.16
CA ARG A 422 6.90 14.66 -26.00
C ARG A 422 6.71 14.02 -24.61
N PRO A 423 6.80 12.68 -24.47
CA PRO A 423 6.61 12.01 -23.18
C PRO A 423 7.52 12.52 -22.05
N GLY A 424 8.76 12.91 -22.37
CA GLY A 424 9.70 13.48 -21.39
C GLY A 424 9.24 14.83 -20.82
N GLN A 425 8.66 15.69 -21.66
CA GLN A 425 8.11 16.98 -21.23
C GLN A 425 6.85 16.78 -20.38
N ARG A 426 5.96 15.87 -20.78
CA ARG A 426 4.75 15.52 -20.02
C ARG A 426 5.07 14.86 -18.67
N ALA A 427 6.14 14.08 -18.60
CA ALA A 427 6.58 13.49 -17.34
C ALA A 427 7.12 14.54 -16.36
N ALA A 428 7.80 15.58 -16.86
CA ALA A 428 8.28 16.70 -16.06
C ALA A 428 7.17 17.69 -15.67
N ALA A 429 6.17 17.87 -16.53
CA ALA A 429 5.00 18.70 -16.24
C ALA A 429 4.10 18.04 -15.19
N ASN A 430 3.64 18.82 -14.22
CA ASN A 430 2.68 18.39 -13.18
C ASN A 430 1.23 18.72 -13.54
N GLU A 431 0.98 19.23 -14.75
CA GLU A 431 -0.34 19.64 -15.21
C GLU A 431 -1.12 18.49 -15.85
N THR A 432 -2.43 18.46 -15.61
CA THR A 432 -3.35 17.53 -16.27
C THR A 432 -3.70 18.04 -17.65
N PRO A 433 -3.52 17.23 -18.71
CA PRO A 433 -3.95 17.59 -20.05
C PRO A 433 -5.47 17.85 -20.13
N PRO A 434 -5.92 18.80 -20.96
CA PRO A 434 -7.33 19.21 -21.02
C PRO A 434 -8.29 18.08 -21.45
N HIS A 435 -7.84 17.17 -22.32
CA HIS A 435 -8.63 16.01 -22.72
C HIS A 435 -8.83 14.99 -21.59
N GLN A 436 -7.86 14.89 -20.66
CA GLN A 436 -8.01 14.09 -19.44
C GLN A 436 -8.91 14.80 -18.42
N GLU A 437 -8.87 16.13 -18.33
CA GLU A 437 -9.84 16.88 -17.51
C GLU A 437 -11.29 16.60 -17.92
N PHE A 438 -11.55 16.54 -19.22
CA PHE A 438 -12.85 16.13 -19.74
C PHE A 438 -13.23 14.70 -19.30
N LEU A 439 -12.30 13.74 -19.34
CA LEU A 439 -12.54 12.39 -18.83
C LEU A 439 -12.96 12.39 -17.35
N TYR A 440 -12.26 13.11 -16.48
CA TYR A 440 -12.59 13.16 -15.04
C TYR A 440 -13.95 13.80 -14.73
N SER A 441 -14.46 14.65 -15.64
CA SER A 441 -15.80 15.23 -15.54
C SER A 441 -16.91 14.22 -15.85
N SER A 442 -16.59 13.18 -16.63
CA SER A 442 -17.57 12.19 -17.07
C SER A 442 -17.95 11.23 -15.96
N LYS A 443 -19.27 11.08 -15.73
CA LYS A 443 -19.82 10.06 -14.80
C LYS A 443 -19.38 8.64 -15.19
N PHE A 444 -19.25 8.38 -16.49
CA PHE A 444 -18.85 7.07 -17.00
C PHE A 444 -17.41 6.72 -16.58
N PHE A 445 -16.48 7.65 -16.73
CA PHE A 445 -15.08 7.44 -16.35
C PHE A 445 -14.94 7.21 -14.84
N ARG A 446 -15.67 7.99 -14.03
CA ARG A 446 -15.73 7.78 -12.57
C ARG A 446 -16.25 6.39 -12.22
N SER A 447 -17.25 5.92 -12.95
CA SER A 447 -17.82 4.59 -12.76
C SER A 447 -16.78 3.49 -13.01
N ILE A 448 -15.98 3.59 -14.07
CA ILE A 448 -14.87 2.65 -14.35
C ILE A 448 -13.86 2.63 -13.19
N LEU A 449 -13.49 3.78 -12.66
CA LEU A 449 -12.56 3.87 -11.52
C LEU A 449 -13.12 3.17 -10.27
N TRP A 450 -14.39 3.42 -9.92
CA TRP A 450 -15.04 2.74 -8.80
C TRP A 450 -15.17 1.23 -9.04
N SER A 451 -15.38 0.79 -10.29
CA SER A 451 -15.36 -0.62 -10.64
C SER A 451 -14.01 -1.28 -10.36
N TYR A 452 -12.88 -0.62 -10.65
CA TYR A 452 -11.56 -1.17 -10.28
C TYR A 452 -11.43 -1.40 -8.78
N HIS A 453 -11.89 -0.46 -7.94
CA HIS A 453 -11.88 -0.65 -6.48
C HIS A 453 -12.76 -1.81 -6.03
N ALA A 454 -14.00 -1.90 -6.55
CA ALA A 454 -14.92 -2.98 -6.23
C ALA A 454 -14.37 -4.35 -6.64
N LEU A 455 -13.71 -4.44 -7.80
CA LEU A 455 -13.09 -5.68 -8.28
C LEU A 455 -11.88 -6.08 -7.45
N VAL A 456 -11.03 -5.13 -7.05
CA VAL A 456 -9.90 -5.41 -6.15
C VAL A 456 -10.41 -5.93 -4.80
N LEU A 457 -11.44 -5.30 -4.23
CA LEU A 457 -12.07 -5.77 -3.00
C LEU A 457 -12.68 -7.17 -3.17
N GLY A 458 -13.41 -7.41 -4.26
CA GLY A 458 -14.00 -8.72 -4.55
C GLY A 458 -12.95 -9.82 -4.72
N CYS A 459 -11.88 -9.55 -5.47
CA CYS A 459 -10.74 -10.47 -5.63
C CYS A 459 -10.05 -10.75 -4.30
N ALA A 460 -9.84 -9.73 -3.47
CA ALA A 460 -9.26 -9.89 -2.14
C ALA A 460 -10.13 -10.75 -1.23
N CYS A 461 -11.43 -10.48 -1.16
CA CYS A 461 -12.38 -11.29 -0.39
C CYS A 461 -12.36 -12.75 -0.84
N LEU A 462 -12.35 -13.01 -2.15
CA LEU A 462 -12.24 -14.36 -2.71
C LEU A 462 -10.94 -15.04 -2.27
N VAL A 463 -9.80 -14.39 -2.47
CA VAL A 463 -8.47 -14.92 -2.12
C VAL A 463 -8.36 -15.23 -0.63
N PHE A 464 -8.80 -14.33 0.24
CA PHE A 464 -8.75 -14.55 1.70
C PHE A 464 -9.72 -15.63 2.15
N THR A 465 -10.92 -15.70 1.57
CA THR A 465 -11.89 -16.75 1.89
C THR A 465 -11.34 -18.12 1.49
N VAL A 466 -10.79 -18.26 0.28
CA VAL A 466 -10.16 -19.51 -0.18
C VAL A 466 -8.93 -19.84 0.68
N SER A 467 -8.10 -18.86 1.02
CA SER A 467 -6.94 -19.07 1.88
C SER A 467 -7.35 -19.55 3.28
N GLY A 468 -8.41 -18.98 3.86
CA GLY A 468 -8.96 -19.43 5.13
C GLY A 468 -9.52 -20.85 5.07
N LEU A 469 -10.35 -21.15 4.06
CA LEU A 469 -10.96 -22.46 3.83
C LEU A 469 -9.93 -23.54 3.46
N SER A 470 -8.80 -23.18 2.82
CA SER A 470 -7.74 -24.12 2.47
C SER A 470 -7.07 -24.79 3.68
N ASN A 471 -7.25 -24.23 4.89
CA ASN A 471 -6.82 -24.87 6.13
C ASN A 471 -7.76 -25.99 6.61
N VAL A 472 -8.93 -26.17 5.98
CA VAL A 472 -9.92 -27.21 6.33
C VAL A 472 -9.88 -28.38 5.32
N GLY A 473 -8.74 -28.59 4.66
CA GLY A 473 -8.50 -29.79 3.82
C GLY A 473 -8.73 -29.62 2.31
N VAL A 474 -9.02 -28.41 1.83
CA VAL A 474 -9.06 -28.14 0.38
C VAL A 474 -7.66 -27.74 -0.10
N LYS A 475 -7.07 -28.51 -1.03
CA LYS A 475 -5.84 -28.15 -1.75
C LYS A 475 -6.08 -26.92 -2.63
N GLY A 476 -6.15 -25.74 -2.02
CA GLY A 476 -6.41 -24.49 -2.70
C GLY A 476 -5.12 -23.94 -3.30
N TYR A 477 -4.99 -23.97 -4.62
CA TYR A 477 -4.01 -23.16 -5.35
C TYR A 477 -4.44 -21.69 -5.28
N VAL A 478 -4.12 -20.99 -4.18
CA VAL A 478 -4.60 -19.63 -3.89
C VAL A 478 -4.22 -18.67 -5.04
N TRP A 479 -3.04 -18.85 -5.62
CA TRP A 479 -2.55 -18.11 -6.77
C TRP A 479 -3.45 -18.23 -8.00
N GLN A 480 -4.06 -19.40 -8.25
CA GLN A 480 -4.96 -19.57 -9.41
C GLN A 480 -6.18 -18.67 -9.24
N TRP A 481 -6.79 -18.67 -8.06
CA TRP A 481 -7.93 -17.81 -7.75
C TRP A 481 -7.59 -16.32 -7.85
N ALA A 482 -6.38 -15.94 -7.43
CA ALA A 482 -5.90 -14.57 -7.61
C ALA A 482 -5.76 -14.21 -9.10
N ILE A 483 -5.16 -15.07 -9.92
CA ILE A 483 -5.00 -14.84 -11.37
C ILE A 483 -6.37 -14.79 -12.06
N TRP A 484 -7.24 -15.77 -11.82
CA TRP A 484 -8.58 -15.80 -12.40
C TRP A 484 -9.41 -14.61 -11.97
N GLY A 485 -9.29 -14.18 -10.71
CA GLY A 485 -9.93 -12.96 -10.22
C GLY A 485 -9.46 -11.72 -10.97
N VAL A 486 -8.14 -11.53 -11.11
CA VAL A 486 -7.56 -10.38 -11.84
C VAL A 486 -7.91 -10.42 -13.33
N ALA A 487 -7.73 -11.57 -13.99
CA ALA A 487 -8.01 -11.75 -15.41
C ALA A 487 -9.51 -11.59 -15.70
N GLY A 488 -10.38 -12.17 -14.87
CA GLY A 488 -11.82 -12.02 -14.97
C GLY A 488 -12.28 -10.58 -14.75
N SER A 489 -11.69 -9.88 -13.78
CA SER A 489 -11.94 -8.46 -13.50
C SER A 489 -11.56 -7.58 -14.69
N PHE A 490 -10.36 -7.79 -15.25
CA PHE A 490 -9.89 -7.04 -16.41
C PHE A 490 -10.72 -7.35 -17.65
N GLY A 491 -11.05 -8.63 -17.89
CA GLY A 491 -11.92 -9.06 -18.97
C GLY A 491 -13.32 -8.45 -18.88
N TRP A 492 -13.93 -8.45 -17.70
CA TRP A 492 -15.25 -7.84 -17.47
C TRP A 492 -15.25 -6.34 -17.77
N ILE A 493 -14.22 -5.60 -17.31
CA ILE A 493 -14.11 -4.17 -17.61
C ILE A 493 -13.92 -3.92 -19.11
N CYS A 494 -12.91 -4.55 -19.71
CA CYS A 494 -12.49 -4.23 -21.07
C CYS A 494 -13.41 -4.79 -22.16
N LEU A 495 -14.02 -5.97 -21.94
CA LEU A 495 -14.80 -6.66 -22.97
C LEU A 495 -16.31 -6.46 -22.81
N ILE A 496 -16.79 -6.14 -21.62
CA ILE A 496 -18.24 -6.05 -21.33
C ILE A 496 -18.60 -4.64 -20.90
N TYR A 497 -18.06 -4.17 -19.78
CA TYR A 497 -18.48 -2.93 -19.14
C TYR A 497 -18.20 -1.69 -20.01
N VAL A 498 -16.96 -1.57 -20.50
CA VAL A 498 -16.55 -0.42 -21.30
C VAL A 498 -17.23 -0.39 -22.67
N PRO A 499 -17.30 -1.51 -23.43
CA PRO A 499 -18.02 -1.55 -24.70
C PRO A 499 -19.50 -1.19 -24.58
N ILE A 500 -20.23 -1.79 -23.62
CA ILE A 500 -21.65 -1.48 -23.41
C ILE A 500 -21.84 -0.01 -23.01
N GLY A 501 -21.04 0.47 -22.07
CA GLY A 501 -21.12 1.86 -21.61
C GLY A 501 -20.70 2.90 -22.66
N SER A 502 -19.85 2.51 -23.63
CA SER A 502 -19.42 3.40 -24.71
C SER A 502 -20.57 3.87 -25.59
N PHE A 503 -21.62 3.06 -25.78
CA PHE A 503 -22.80 3.43 -26.57
C PHE A 503 -23.59 4.60 -25.95
N PHE A 504 -23.57 4.71 -24.63
CA PHE A 504 -24.35 5.71 -23.89
C PHE A 504 -23.53 6.92 -23.44
N SER A 505 -22.20 6.85 -23.55
CA SER A 505 -21.28 7.85 -23.01
C SER A 505 -20.93 8.94 -24.04
N LYS A 506 -21.02 10.20 -23.63
CA LYS A 506 -20.54 11.37 -24.42
C LYS A 506 -19.03 11.33 -24.68
N VAL A 507 -18.28 10.49 -23.97
CA VAL A 507 -16.82 10.31 -24.18
C VAL A 507 -16.50 9.63 -25.51
N PHE A 508 -17.42 8.82 -26.03
CA PHE A 508 -17.23 7.99 -27.23
C PHE A 508 -18.07 8.46 -28.44
N LYS A 509 -18.91 9.49 -28.25
CA LYS A 509 -19.56 10.23 -29.32
C LYS A 509 -18.56 11.20 -29.94
#